data_AF-A0A4R4D143-F1
#
_entry.id   AF-A0A4R4D143-F1
#
_cell.length_a   1.000
_cell.length_b   1.000
_cell.length_c   1.000
_cell.angle_alpha   90.00
_cell.angle_beta   90.00
_cell.angle_gamma   90.00
#
_symmetry.space_group_name_H-M   'P 1'
#
loop_
_entity.id
_entity.type
_entity.pdbx_description
1 polymer ?
#
loop_
_entity_poly.entity_id
_entity_poly.type
_entity_poly.pdbx_seq_one_letter_code
_entity_poly.pdbx_strand_id
1 'polypeptide(L)'
;MMDIKNRRRPNLSPGWVRKGNTEAGNSGMGDVRLRSKSKRSKRKAIIQSVTVLFIILTLTFSGNIQAFAVITGTELGGLAFQTSSDSNILIGETTNIKLYLYNLNGGSFSGNITAYSTDTSGNNIGYYSASGSSGNYTLNNVTFDTTGIYYLYLYDSSGYCAVGVLTVSKPVITITGDALKYKKSLITGTLKDNNGKLLAKKTITLDGSDAGIDNTISCTTALDGTYSVYVTPSKEGTIKFLFNGYEIGTLVAGASYSQDVRIGGSASNNQDLSISVAEAGWSSASTVIVTRDDSLADALASVPLSKKYDAPILMNPSSQLDSRISSQISALGATKVIIIGGYSAISQNIETALQTAGYTVSRISGSNRYETSVNIASWIGSANTIYLAYGQGEPDALAASTFAAAKGCPILLTDKDKIPAVTQAQLLSLNPSKVILLGGESVIGSSVESALNKNYVVERLGGTDRYATEWAILRSLFTDQSQIYFCSALASSKDVTSGKPKADALLAAALAAKNDAIIVAVPQNYLPSSLQYFLTYNRGYIARASIVGNSSSISTSLEKQIEDLMTL
;
A
#
# COMPACT_ATOMS: atom_id res chain seq x y z
N MET A 1 13.02 -35.58 -29.99
CA MET A 1 13.75 -36.83 -29.64
C MET A 1 15.13 -36.41 -29.15
N MET A 2 15.53 -36.93 -27.99
CA MET A 2 16.52 -36.40 -27.05
C MET A 2 18.00 -36.46 -27.49
N ASP A 3 18.67 -35.33 -27.21
CA ASP A 3 19.90 -35.12 -26.43
C ASP A 3 21.32 -35.46 -26.94
N ILE A 4 22.19 -34.46 -26.73
CA ILE A 4 23.59 -34.38 -27.14
C ILE A 4 24.50 -34.42 -25.90
N LYS A 5 25.45 -35.36 -25.96
CA LYS A 5 26.83 -35.38 -25.42
C LYS A 5 27.31 -34.25 -24.47
N ASN A 6 27.68 -34.70 -23.27
CA ASN A 6 29.07 -34.87 -22.78
C ASN A 6 30.07 -33.67 -22.74
N ARG A 7 30.65 -33.50 -21.53
CA ARG A 7 32.09 -33.38 -21.17
C ARG A 7 32.71 -32.02 -20.77
N ARG A 8 33.22 -32.07 -19.52
CA ARG A 8 34.60 -31.78 -19.02
C ARG A 8 34.92 -30.43 -18.35
N ARG A 9 35.33 -30.56 -17.07
CA ARG A 9 36.20 -29.73 -16.17
C ARG A 9 37.57 -29.40 -16.82
N PRO A 10 38.52 -28.56 -16.30
CA PRO A 10 38.94 -28.31 -14.88
C PRO A 10 39.45 -26.88 -14.53
N ASN A 11 39.75 -26.47 -13.29
CA ASN A 11 41.04 -26.53 -12.54
C ASN A 11 40.84 -25.75 -11.20
N LEU A 12 41.13 -26.22 -9.97
CA LEU A 12 42.42 -26.41 -9.27
C LEU A 12 43.27 -25.11 -9.17
N SER A 13 43.21 -24.33 -8.08
CA SER A 13 44.04 -24.38 -6.83
C SER A 13 45.23 -23.37 -6.85
N PRO A 14 46.06 -23.14 -5.80
CA PRO A 14 45.87 -22.95 -4.33
C PRO A 14 46.79 -21.84 -3.72
N GLY A 15 46.80 -21.66 -2.38
CA GLY A 15 47.93 -21.07 -1.60
C GLY A 15 47.52 -20.12 -0.45
N TRP A 16 47.49 -20.50 0.85
CA TRP A 16 48.60 -20.55 1.85
C TRP A 16 49.38 -19.21 1.99
N VAL A 17 49.76 -18.61 3.15
CA VAL A 17 49.57 -18.81 4.59
C VAL A 17 50.31 -17.66 5.35
N ARG A 18 49.82 -17.28 6.56
CA ARG A 18 50.51 -16.75 7.78
C ARG A 18 51.09 -15.33 7.97
N LYS A 19 50.88 -14.88 9.24
CA LYS A 19 51.68 -14.01 10.16
C LYS A 19 51.75 -12.52 9.79
N GLY A 20 51.69 -11.53 10.70
CA GLY A 20 51.74 -11.47 12.17
C GLY A 20 52.56 -10.23 12.59
N ASN A 21 52.08 -9.46 13.58
CA ASN A 21 52.78 -8.38 14.34
C ASN A 21 53.15 -7.09 13.54
N THR A 22 53.21 -5.85 14.07
CA THR A 22 53.47 -5.32 15.44
C THR A 22 53.21 -3.79 15.45
N GLU A 23 52.96 -3.23 16.67
CA GLU A 23 53.40 -1.89 17.19
C GLU A 23 52.83 -0.58 16.57
N ALA A 24 52.77 0.58 17.23
CA ALA A 24 52.81 1.05 18.62
C ALA A 24 52.60 2.60 18.63
N GLY A 25 52.18 3.18 19.77
CA GLY A 25 52.32 4.61 20.12
C GLY A 25 51.12 5.50 19.73
N ASN A 26 50.64 6.46 20.53
CA ASN A 26 51.34 7.29 21.51
C ASN A 26 50.35 8.02 22.47
N SER A 27 50.85 8.38 23.67
CA SER A 27 50.53 9.49 24.62
C SER A 27 49.23 10.34 24.47
N GLY A 28 48.56 10.84 25.51
CA GLY A 28 48.84 11.01 26.95
C GLY A 28 47.62 11.69 27.61
N MET A 29 47.15 11.20 28.76
CA MET A 29 47.41 11.71 30.13
C MET A 29 47.03 13.17 30.39
N GLY A 30 45.87 13.33 31.05
CA GLY A 30 45.46 14.47 31.86
C GLY A 30 44.61 13.95 33.01
N ASP A 31 45.28 13.59 34.11
CA ASP A 31 44.77 12.92 35.30
C ASP A 31 44.34 13.98 36.34
N VAL A 32 43.11 13.92 36.88
CA VAL A 32 42.82 14.41 38.24
C VAL A 32 41.91 13.41 38.97
N ARG A 33 42.54 12.72 39.92
CA ARG A 33 41.98 11.88 41.00
C ARG A 33 41.01 12.69 41.86
N LEU A 34 39.97 12.09 42.46
CA LEU A 34 40.01 11.40 43.77
C LEU A 34 38.93 10.29 43.77
N ARG A 35 39.28 9.00 43.90
CA ARG A 35 39.31 8.20 45.16
C ARG A 35 38.00 8.33 45.98
N SER A 36 37.29 7.26 46.37
CA SER A 36 37.75 5.90 46.65
C SER A 36 36.61 4.89 46.88
N LYS A 37 36.91 3.64 46.51
CA LYS A 37 36.57 2.35 47.20
C LYS A 37 35.08 1.93 47.27
N SER A 38 34.70 0.68 47.04
CA SER A 38 35.39 -0.60 46.82
C SER A 38 34.38 -1.58 46.20
N LYS A 39 34.71 -2.28 45.11
CA LYS A 39 35.07 -3.73 45.09
C LYS A 39 34.12 -4.58 45.96
N ARG A 40 33.46 -5.63 45.46
CA ARG A 40 34.00 -6.70 44.60
C ARG A 40 32.89 -7.66 44.16
N SER A 41 32.96 -8.05 42.88
CA SER A 41 32.95 -9.47 42.41
C SER A 41 31.61 -10.22 42.38
N LYS A 42 30.93 -10.32 41.23
CA LYS A 42 31.14 -11.30 40.12
C LYS A 42 30.76 -12.76 40.43
N ARG A 43 29.67 -13.16 39.75
CA ARG A 43 29.41 -14.41 38.99
C ARG A 43 29.50 -15.75 39.72
N LYS A 44 28.40 -16.51 39.68
CA LYS A 44 28.23 -17.67 38.78
C LYS A 44 26.80 -18.23 38.87
N ALA A 45 26.25 -18.59 37.71
CA ALA A 45 25.09 -19.45 37.57
C ALA A 45 25.46 -20.91 37.92
N ILE A 46 24.50 -21.70 38.45
CA ILE A 46 24.31 -23.15 38.21
C ILE A 46 22.95 -23.58 38.82
N ILE A 47 22.30 -24.47 38.07
CA ILE A 47 21.07 -25.27 38.24
C ILE A 47 20.92 -25.97 39.60
N GLN A 48 19.73 -25.94 40.22
CA GLN A 48 19.12 -26.98 41.11
C GLN A 48 17.58 -26.79 41.13
N SER A 49 16.77 -27.70 40.60
CA SER A 49 16.29 -28.99 41.14
C SER A 49 15.24 -28.86 42.27
N VAL A 50 14.05 -29.37 41.94
CA VAL A 50 12.87 -29.67 42.77
C VAL A 50 13.23 -30.26 44.13
N THR A 51 12.63 -29.76 45.22
CA THR A 51 12.08 -30.54 46.36
C THR A 51 11.26 -29.59 47.26
N VAL A 52 9.93 -29.74 47.28
CA VAL A 52 9.04 -29.11 48.27
C VAL A 52 9.08 -29.96 49.54
N LEU A 53 9.52 -29.36 50.64
CA LEU A 53 9.78 -30.02 51.92
C LEU A 53 8.51 -30.04 52.78
N PHE A 54 8.04 -31.26 53.10
CA PHE A 54 7.05 -31.55 54.14
C PHE A 54 7.65 -31.24 55.53
N ILE A 55 6.94 -30.48 56.37
CA ILE A 55 7.31 -30.28 57.79
C ILE A 55 6.39 -31.16 58.65
N ILE A 56 6.97 -32.18 59.28
CA ILE A 56 6.36 -32.96 60.37
C ILE A 56 7.10 -32.58 61.66
N LEU A 57 6.36 -32.06 62.64
CA LEU A 57 6.85 -31.71 63.97
C LEU A 57 6.66 -32.93 64.91
N THR A 58 7.76 -33.48 65.45
CA THR A 58 7.73 -34.54 66.47
C THR A 58 7.93 -33.94 67.86
N LEU A 59 6.96 -34.14 68.75
CA LEU A 59 7.11 -34.08 70.21
C LEU A 59 6.62 -35.41 70.78
N THR A 60 7.50 -36.11 71.50
CA THR A 60 7.24 -37.32 72.31
C THR A 60 7.35 -36.89 73.79
N PHE A 61 6.60 -37.29 74.81
CA PHE A 61 5.91 -38.51 75.26
C PHE A 61 4.75 -38.03 76.18
N SER A 62 3.65 -38.70 76.50
CA SER A 62 3.40 -40.09 76.90
C SER A 62 1.89 -40.29 77.09
N GLY A 63 1.38 -41.50 76.80
CA GLY A 63 0.14 -42.01 77.39
C GLY A 63 -1.03 -42.19 76.41
N ASN A 64 -1.49 -43.45 76.35
CA ASN A 64 -2.68 -43.97 75.68
C ASN A 64 -2.56 -44.26 74.17
N ILE A 65 -2.46 -45.57 73.88
CA ILE A 65 -2.79 -46.18 72.60
C ILE A 65 -4.26 -45.88 72.33
N GLN A 66 -4.55 -44.98 71.39
CA GLN A 66 -5.82 -44.90 70.70
C GLN A 66 -5.55 -45.02 69.20
N ALA A 67 -6.23 -46.01 68.61
CA ALA A 67 -6.38 -46.35 67.20
C ALA A 67 -5.53 -45.54 66.19
N PHE A 68 -4.70 -46.25 65.41
CA PHE A 68 -4.44 -45.83 64.04
C PHE A 68 -5.78 -45.77 63.31
N ALA A 69 -6.36 -44.58 63.16
CA ALA A 69 -7.39 -44.36 62.18
C ALA A 69 -6.75 -44.65 60.83
N VAL A 70 -7.15 -45.76 60.21
CA VAL A 70 -7.01 -45.91 58.76
C VAL A 70 -7.73 -44.70 58.20
N ILE A 71 -7.01 -43.77 57.56
CA ILE A 71 -7.62 -42.66 56.83
C ILE A 71 -8.33 -43.31 55.64
N THR A 72 -9.60 -43.69 55.83
CA THR A 72 -10.48 -44.17 54.76
C THR A 72 -11.00 -43.01 53.91
N GLY A 73 -10.22 -41.93 53.82
CA GLY A 73 -10.75 -40.62 53.50
C GLY A 73 -11.29 -40.52 52.09
N THR A 74 -12.62 -40.55 51.96
CA THR A 74 -13.35 -40.28 50.72
C THR A 74 -13.54 -38.78 50.50
N GLU A 75 -13.14 -37.95 51.46
CA GLU A 75 -13.24 -36.49 51.43
C GLU A 75 -12.33 -35.87 50.38
N LEU A 76 -12.70 -34.68 49.91
CA LEU A 76 -12.02 -33.96 48.85
C LEU A 76 -10.60 -33.56 49.27
N GLY A 77 -9.61 -33.99 48.50
CA GLY A 77 -8.18 -33.74 48.77
C GLY A 77 -7.46 -32.91 47.72
N GLY A 78 -8.00 -32.79 46.50
CA GLY A 78 -7.37 -31.97 45.46
C GLY A 78 -8.17 -31.88 44.18
N LEU A 79 -7.73 -30.97 43.29
CA LEU A 79 -8.27 -30.85 41.95
C LEU A 79 -7.18 -30.68 40.89
N ALA A 80 -7.50 -31.10 39.67
CA ALA A 80 -6.77 -30.77 38.47
C ALA A 80 -7.75 -30.43 37.34
N PHE A 81 -7.35 -29.56 36.43
CA PHE A 81 -8.12 -29.26 35.22
C PHE A 81 -7.88 -30.36 34.18
N GLN A 82 -8.93 -30.77 33.44
CA GLN A 82 -8.76 -31.85 32.44
C GLN A 82 -7.89 -31.40 31.26
N THR A 83 -8.02 -30.13 30.88
CA THR A 83 -7.23 -29.50 29.82
C THR A 83 -6.79 -28.10 30.24
N SER A 84 -5.81 -27.54 29.53
CA SER A 84 -5.44 -26.14 29.75
C SER A 84 -6.56 -25.16 29.41
N SER A 85 -7.51 -25.50 28.53
CA SER A 85 -8.69 -24.66 28.27
C SER A 85 -9.69 -24.65 29.44
N ASP A 86 -9.67 -25.65 30.31
CA ASP A 86 -10.51 -25.65 31.51
C ASP A 86 -9.97 -24.68 32.59
N SER A 87 -8.69 -24.30 32.52
CA SER A 87 -8.05 -23.34 33.43
C SER A 87 -7.77 -21.97 32.80
N ASN A 88 -7.91 -21.83 31.48
CA ASN A 88 -7.67 -20.59 30.74
C ASN A 88 -8.94 -20.18 30.02
N ILE A 89 -9.65 -19.22 30.59
CA ILE A 89 -10.97 -18.78 30.14
C ILE A 89 -10.82 -17.48 29.36
N LEU A 90 -11.63 -17.33 28.30
CA LEU A 90 -11.72 -16.07 27.57
C LEU A 90 -12.78 -15.19 28.21
N ILE A 91 -12.49 -13.90 28.32
CA ILE A 91 -13.40 -12.91 28.91
C ILE A 91 -14.79 -12.92 28.25
N GLY A 92 -15.84 -12.82 29.06
CA GLY A 92 -17.24 -12.85 28.64
C GLY A 92 -17.72 -14.18 28.05
N GLU A 93 -16.86 -15.20 27.95
CA GLU A 93 -17.25 -16.50 27.42
C GLU A 93 -17.89 -17.35 28.52
N THR A 94 -19.12 -17.81 28.27
CA THR A 94 -19.76 -18.83 29.09
C THR A 94 -19.24 -20.20 28.70
N THR A 95 -18.53 -20.86 29.62
CA THR A 95 -17.93 -22.18 29.39
C THR A 95 -18.27 -23.16 30.51
N ASN A 96 -18.12 -24.45 30.20
CA ASN A 96 -18.16 -25.50 31.19
C ASN A 96 -16.72 -25.90 31.54
N ILE A 97 -16.38 -25.89 32.83
CA ILE A 97 -15.04 -26.21 33.31
C ILE A 97 -15.00 -27.67 33.74
N LYS A 98 -14.15 -28.48 33.10
CA LYS A 98 -13.98 -29.90 33.45
C LYS A 98 -12.82 -30.12 34.40
N LEU A 99 -13.06 -30.93 35.42
CA LEU A 99 -12.17 -31.16 36.55
C LEU A 99 -11.96 -32.65 36.81
N TYR A 100 -10.75 -32.99 37.22
CA TYR A 100 -10.41 -34.21 37.95
C TYR A 100 -10.32 -33.89 39.44
N LEU A 101 -11.17 -34.49 40.26
CA LEU A 101 -11.20 -34.35 41.70
C LEU A 101 -10.63 -35.60 42.37
N TYR A 102 -9.76 -35.39 43.34
CA TYR A 102 -9.07 -36.45 44.09
C TYR A 102 -9.51 -36.42 45.55
N ASN A 103 -9.65 -37.58 46.16
CA ASN A 103 -9.81 -37.67 47.61
C ASN A 103 -8.47 -37.49 48.33
N LEU A 104 -8.49 -37.42 49.66
CA LEU A 104 -7.29 -37.26 50.49
C LEU A 104 -6.25 -38.38 50.31
N ASN A 105 -6.68 -39.54 49.83
CA ASN A 105 -5.81 -40.69 49.53
C ASN A 105 -5.26 -40.70 48.10
N GLY A 106 -5.55 -39.66 47.31
CA GLY A 106 -5.13 -39.55 45.90
C GLY A 106 -5.95 -40.40 44.92
N GLY A 107 -7.01 -41.08 45.38
CA GLY A 107 -7.97 -41.78 44.53
C GLY A 107 -9.05 -40.83 43.98
N SER A 108 -9.91 -41.32 43.08
CA SER A 108 -11.01 -40.52 42.54
C SER A 108 -12.00 -40.11 43.63
N PHE A 109 -12.28 -38.82 43.74
CA PHE A 109 -13.32 -38.30 44.64
C PHE A 109 -14.72 -38.62 44.11
N SER A 110 -15.66 -38.98 44.99
CA SER A 110 -17.07 -39.13 44.62
C SER A 110 -17.95 -38.59 45.75
N GLY A 111 -18.69 -37.54 45.45
CA GLY A 111 -19.55 -36.84 46.40
C GLY A 111 -20.13 -35.56 45.82
N ASN A 112 -21.00 -34.90 46.57
CA ASN A 112 -21.51 -33.59 46.20
C ASN A 112 -20.47 -32.52 46.52
N ILE A 113 -20.38 -31.50 45.68
CA ILE A 113 -19.53 -30.34 45.93
C ILE A 113 -20.31 -29.04 45.75
N THR A 114 -19.88 -28.02 46.49
CA THR A 114 -20.22 -26.62 46.25
C THR A 114 -19.01 -25.92 45.65
N ALA A 115 -19.23 -25.03 44.69
CA ALA A 115 -18.17 -24.35 43.96
C ALA A 115 -18.41 -22.85 43.92
N TYR A 116 -17.38 -22.07 44.22
CA TYR A 116 -17.38 -20.62 44.01
C TYR A 116 -16.00 -20.12 43.61
N SER A 117 -15.90 -18.92 43.04
CA SER A 117 -14.61 -18.30 42.73
C SER A 117 -14.41 -16.98 43.48
N THR A 118 -13.14 -16.61 43.67
CA THR A 118 -12.75 -15.28 44.15
C THR A 118 -11.75 -14.61 43.23
N ASP A 119 -11.70 -13.28 43.26
CA ASP A 119 -10.57 -12.52 42.72
C ASP A 119 -9.32 -12.62 43.64
N THR A 120 -8.24 -11.96 43.26
CA THR A 120 -6.99 -11.91 44.06
C THR A 120 -7.12 -11.14 45.37
N SER A 121 -8.18 -10.36 45.53
CA SER A 121 -8.48 -9.62 46.76
C SER A 121 -9.37 -10.42 47.71
N GLY A 122 -9.82 -11.62 47.29
CA GLY A 122 -10.70 -12.50 48.07
C GLY A 122 -12.19 -12.19 47.92
N ASN A 123 -12.58 -11.27 47.03
CA ASN A 123 -13.99 -10.99 46.77
C ASN A 123 -14.62 -12.16 46.02
N ASN A 124 -15.80 -12.60 46.44
CA ASN A 124 -16.54 -13.66 45.75
C ASN A 124 -17.06 -13.14 44.40
N ILE A 125 -16.79 -13.88 43.33
CA ILE A 125 -17.11 -13.53 41.95
C ILE A 125 -18.29 -14.34 41.40
N GLY A 126 -18.59 -15.51 41.98
CA GLY A 126 -19.74 -16.31 41.56
C GLY A 126 -19.79 -17.69 42.20
N TYR A 127 -21.00 -18.25 42.22
CA TYR A 127 -21.28 -19.63 42.63
C TYR A 127 -21.65 -20.48 41.41
N TYR A 128 -21.20 -21.72 41.39
CA TYR A 128 -21.35 -22.59 40.23
C TYR A 128 -22.01 -23.90 40.59
N SER A 129 -22.91 -24.35 39.71
CA SER A 129 -23.43 -25.70 39.76
C SER A 129 -22.37 -26.67 39.27
N ALA A 130 -22.14 -27.73 40.04
CA ALA A 130 -21.21 -28.77 39.70
C ALA A 130 -21.93 -30.11 39.58
N SER A 131 -21.63 -30.87 38.53
CA SER A 131 -22.14 -32.23 38.35
C SER A 131 -21.00 -33.16 37.98
N GLY A 132 -21.02 -34.38 38.51
CA GLY A 132 -19.92 -35.32 38.31
C GLY A 132 -19.96 -36.52 39.23
N SER A 133 -19.11 -37.49 38.96
CA SER A 133 -18.86 -38.64 39.83
C SER A 133 -17.53 -39.28 39.47
N SER A 134 -17.01 -40.15 40.36
CA SER A 134 -15.79 -40.93 40.10
C SER A 134 -14.61 -40.06 39.63
N GLY A 135 -14.42 -38.92 40.29
CA GLY A 135 -13.37 -37.94 40.04
C GLY A 135 -13.63 -37.02 38.86
N ASN A 136 -14.63 -37.27 38.02
CA ASN A 136 -14.89 -36.44 36.83
C ASN A 136 -16.04 -35.48 37.09
N TYR A 137 -15.75 -34.19 37.15
CA TYR A 137 -16.71 -33.14 37.45
C TYR A 137 -16.74 -32.05 36.39
N THR A 138 -17.88 -31.41 36.21
CA THR A 138 -18.09 -30.27 35.34
C THR A 138 -18.77 -29.14 36.10
N LEU A 139 -18.16 -27.96 36.11
CA LEU A 139 -18.82 -26.72 36.52
C LEU A 139 -19.54 -26.14 35.31
N ASN A 140 -20.83 -25.85 35.44
CA ASN A 140 -21.65 -25.42 34.31
C ASN A 140 -21.80 -23.90 34.28
N ASN A 141 -21.78 -23.33 33.06
CA ASN A 141 -22.11 -21.93 32.77
C ASN A 141 -21.24 -20.91 33.52
N VAL A 142 -19.93 -21.13 33.53
CA VAL A 142 -18.97 -20.22 34.16
C VAL A 142 -18.62 -19.09 33.19
N THR A 143 -18.77 -17.84 33.63
CA THR A 143 -18.44 -16.63 32.87
C THR A 143 -17.65 -15.67 33.75
N PHE A 144 -16.67 -14.98 33.18
CA PHE A 144 -15.91 -13.93 33.86
C PHE A 144 -15.84 -12.66 33.01
N ASP A 145 -16.17 -11.53 33.62
CA ASP A 145 -16.31 -10.23 32.94
C ASP A 145 -15.08 -9.32 33.09
N THR A 146 -14.05 -9.80 33.79
CA THR A 146 -12.79 -9.11 34.00
C THR A 146 -11.61 -10.06 33.76
N THR A 147 -10.49 -9.53 33.26
CA THR A 147 -9.27 -10.33 33.07
C THR A 147 -8.48 -10.41 34.37
N GLY A 148 -7.84 -11.54 34.62
CA GLY A 148 -6.99 -11.71 35.80
C GLY A 148 -6.86 -13.15 36.24
N ILE A 149 -6.31 -13.31 37.44
CA ILE A 149 -6.22 -14.59 38.12
C ILE A 149 -7.39 -14.70 39.09
N TYR A 150 -8.07 -15.85 39.07
CA TYR A 150 -9.15 -16.18 39.99
C TYR A 150 -8.84 -17.50 40.69
N TYR A 151 -9.29 -17.59 41.94
CA TYR A 151 -9.18 -18.82 42.71
C TYR A 151 -10.54 -19.51 42.73
N LEU A 152 -10.58 -20.75 42.25
CA LEU A 152 -11.74 -21.61 42.28
C LEU A 152 -11.69 -22.46 43.55
N TYR A 153 -12.68 -22.31 44.42
CA TYR A 153 -12.81 -23.09 45.64
C TYR A 153 -13.92 -24.12 45.48
N LEU A 154 -13.60 -25.37 45.82
CA LEU A 154 -14.54 -26.48 45.88
C LEU A 154 -14.61 -27.00 47.30
N TYR A 155 -15.80 -27.15 47.84
CA TYR A 155 -16.04 -27.73 49.16
C TYR A 155 -16.92 -28.96 49.04
N ASP A 156 -16.53 -30.06 49.68
CA ASP A 156 -17.41 -31.21 49.86
C ASP A 156 -18.39 -31.00 51.03
N SER A 157 -19.31 -31.96 51.22
CA SER A 157 -20.27 -31.93 52.33
C SER A 157 -19.65 -32.01 53.72
N SER A 158 -18.39 -32.45 53.81
CA SER A 158 -17.64 -32.59 55.06
C SER A 158 -16.78 -31.35 55.37
N GLY A 159 -16.81 -30.34 54.51
CA GLY A 159 -16.09 -29.07 54.67
C GLY A 159 -14.63 -29.09 54.18
N TYR A 160 -14.19 -30.16 53.52
CA TYR A 160 -12.85 -30.23 52.93
C TYR A 160 -12.80 -29.44 51.63
N CYS A 161 -11.69 -28.74 51.40
CA CYS A 161 -11.53 -27.79 50.32
C CYS A 161 -10.44 -28.19 49.33
N ALA A 162 -10.72 -28.06 48.03
CA ALA A 162 -9.72 -28.02 46.98
C ALA A 162 -9.73 -26.66 46.27
N VAL A 163 -8.55 -26.12 45.99
CA VAL A 163 -8.39 -24.80 45.34
C VAL A 163 -7.67 -24.93 44.01
N GLY A 164 -8.20 -24.26 42.99
CA GLY A 164 -7.67 -24.22 41.63
C GLY A 164 -7.44 -22.80 41.18
N VAL A 165 -6.56 -22.60 40.20
CA VAL A 165 -6.28 -21.29 39.63
C VAL A 165 -6.86 -21.21 38.23
N LEU A 166 -7.71 -20.21 38.00
CA LEU A 166 -8.25 -19.85 36.70
C LEU A 166 -7.55 -18.60 36.20
N THR A 167 -7.18 -18.58 34.92
CA THR A 167 -6.67 -17.39 34.25
C THR A 167 -7.70 -16.92 33.25
N VAL A 168 -8.20 -15.70 33.41
CA VAL A 168 -9.13 -15.08 32.47
C VAL A 168 -8.36 -14.07 31.62
N SER A 169 -8.44 -14.24 30.32
CA SER A 169 -7.68 -13.45 29.35
C SER A 169 -8.56 -12.88 28.25
N LYS A 170 -8.11 -11.76 27.67
CA LYS A 170 -8.60 -11.33 26.36
C LYS A 170 -7.94 -12.18 25.28
N PRO A 171 -8.65 -12.57 24.21
CA PRO A 171 -7.97 -13.10 23.05
C PRO A 171 -7.13 -12.01 22.38
N VAL A 172 -6.07 -12.42 21.71
CA VAL A 172 -5.19 -11.57 20.92
C VAL A 172 -5.64 -11.62 19.47
N ILE A 173 -5.95 -10.46 18.90
CA ILE A 173 -6.31 -10.33 17.49
C ILE A 173 -5.11 -9.80 16.69
N THR A 174 -4.92 -10.35 15.50
CA THR A 174 -4.08 -9.76 14.46
C THR A 174 -5.00 -9.23 13.38
N ILE A 175 -4.82 -7.97 13.00
CA ILE A 175 -5.62 -7.30 11.96
C ILE A 175 -4.69 -7.04 10.77
N THR A 176 -5.17 -7.31 9.56
CA THR A 176 -4.45 -7.10 8.31
C THR A 176 -5.39 -6.51 7.27
N GLY A 177 -4.88 -5.54 6.51
CA GLY A 177 -5.65 -4.72 5.57
C GLY A 177 -5.92 -3.32 6.13
N ASP A 178 -6.18 -2.40 5.23
CA ASP A 178 -6.46 -1.00 5.55
C ASP A 178 -7.95 -0.72 5.41
N ALA A 179 -8.48 0.15 6.27
CA ALA A 179 -9.82 0.70 6.10
C ALA A 179 -9.69 2.16 5.64
N LEU A 180 -10.31 2.49 4.50
CA LEU A 180 -10.31 3.86 3.97
C LEU A 180 -11.74 4.33 3.75
N LYS A 181 -12.00 5.62 4.02
CA LYS A 181 -13.30 6.27 3.82
C LYS A 181 -13.88 6.00 2.42
N TYR A 182 -15.12 5.57 2.29
CA TYR A 182 -15.80 5.18 1.03
C TYR A 182 -15.18 4.05 0.22
N LYS A 183 -14.13 3.39 0.72
CA LYS A 183 -13.51 2.25 0.03
C LYS A 183 -13.97 0.96 0.66
N LYS A 184 -14.63 0.11 -0.12
CA LYS A 184 -14.92 -1.27 0.28
C LYS A 184 -13.60 -2.03 0.44
N SER A 185 -13.28 -2.37 1.68
CA SER A 185 -11.97 -2.91 2.06
C SER A 185 -12.12 -4.26 2.72
N LEU A 186 -11.31 -5.23 2.29
CA LEU A 186 -11.25 -6.56 2.92
C LEU A 186 -10.30 -6.50 4.10
N ILE A 187 -10.81 -6.73 5.29
CA ILE A 187 -10.03 -6.87 6.52
C ILE A 187 -9.92 -8.36 6.84
N THR A 188 -8.70 -8.81 7.08
CA THR A 188 -8.40 -10.20 7.42
C THR A 188 -7.59 -10.24 8.71
N GLY A 189 -7.41 -11.44 9.26
CA GLY A 189 -6.64 -11.57 10.49
C GLY A 189 -6.74 -12.94 11.12
N THR A 190 -6.19 -13.04 12.33
CA THR A 190 -6.28 -14.25 13.16
C THR A 190 -6.67 -13.91 14.57
N LEU A 191 -7.43 -14.78 15.22
CA LEU A 191 -7.72 -14.73 16.65
C LEU A 191 -6.95 -15.82 17.39
N LYS A 192 -6.25 -15.44 18.45
CA LYS A 192 -5.44 -16.34 19.28
C LYS A 192 -5.77 -16.17 20.75
N ASP A 193 -5.48 -17.18 21.56
CA ASP A 193 -5.39 -16.99 23.01
C ASP A 193 -4.07 -16.28 23.38
N ASN A 194 -3.92 -15.96 24.68
CA ASN A 194 -2.70 -15.34 25.21
C ASN A 194 -1.43 -16.19 25.06
N ASN A 195 -1.56 -17.48 24.74
CA ASN A 195 -0.44 -18.40 24.51
C ASN A 195 -0.13 -18.58 23.01
N GLY A 196 -0.83 -17.86 22.13
CA GLY A 196 -0.65 -17.90 20.69
C GLY A 196 -1.38 -19.04 19.97
N LYS A 197 -2.21 -19.82 20.68
CA LYS A 197 -3.04 -20.88 20.07
C LYS A 197 -4.19 -20.25 19.30
N LEU A 198 -4.41 -20.69 18.06
CA LEU A 198 -5.49 -20.21 17.20
C LEU A 198 -6.87 -20.60 17.75
N LEU A 199 -7.80 -19.65 17.74
CA LEU A 199 -9.14 -19.79 18.27
C LEU A 199 -10.15 -19.97 17.14
N ALA A 200 -10.56 -21.21 16.91
CA ALA A 200 -11.52 -21.59 15.87
C ALA A 200 -12.97 -21.39 16.30
N LYS A 201 -13.86 -21.10 15.33
CA LYS A 201 -15.32 -20.97 15.53
C LYS A 201 -15.70 -19.94 16.60
N LYS A 202 -14.94 -18.86 16.72
CA LYS A 202 -15.19 -17.76 17.64
C LYS A 202 -15.76 -16.57 16.89
N THR A 203 -16.82 -15.97 17.43
CA THR A 203 -17.44 -14.78 16.85
C THR A 203 -16.75 -13.51 17.36
N ILE A 204 -16.42 -12.63 16.43
CA ILE A 204 -15.88 -11.29 16.66
C ILE A 204 -16.91 -10.31 16.13
N THR A 205 -17.19 -9.27 16.90
CA THR A 205 -18.08 -8.18 16.51
C THR A 205 -17.25 -6.95 16.18
N LEU A 206 -17.50 -6.31 15.05
CA LEU A 206 -16.92 -5.05 14.65
C LEU A 206 -17.93 -3.94 14.97
N ASP A 207 -17.51 -2.98 15.78
CA ASP A 207 -18.20 -1.71 16.00
C ASP A 207 -17.44 -0.60 15.26
N GLY A 208 -17.99 -0.18 14.12
CA GLY A 208 -17.46 0.88 13.28
C GLY A 208 -18.29 2.16 13.31
N SER A 209 -19.08 2.38 14.35
CA SER A 209 -19.95 3.56 14.47
C SER A 209 -19.18 4.88 14.37
N ASP A 210 -17.99 4.95 14.95
CA ASP A 210 -17.09 6.11 14.85
C ASP A 210 -16.60 6.35 13.41
N ALA A 211 -16.41 5.27 12.63
CA ALA A 211 -16.07 5.30 11.21
C ALA A 211 -17.30 5.40 10.27
N GLY A 212 -18.50 5.57 10.82
CA GLY A 212 -19.75 5.68 10.07
C GLY A 212 -20.15 4.40 9.33
N ILE A 213 -19.82 3.24 9.90
CA ILE A 213 -20.36 1.94 9.46
C ILE A 213 -21.68 1.73 10.19
N ASP A 214 -22.77 1.70 9.44
CA ASP A 214 -24.10 1.48 10.00
C ASP A 214 -24.24 0.02 10.44
N ASN A 215 -24.52 -0.18 11.73
CA ASN A 215 -24.65 -1.46 12.43
C ASN A 215 -23.33 -2.19 12.73
N THR A 216 -23.38 -3.02 13.77
CA THR A 216 -22.28 -3.93 14.10
C THR A 216 -22.22 -5.07 13.10
N ILE A 217 -21.01 -5.41 12.67
CA ILE A 217 -20.76 -6.53 11.75
C ILE A 217 -20.20 -7.68 12.56
N SER A 218 -20.78 -8.88 12.46
CA SER A 218 -20.22 -10.07 13.11
C SER A 218 -19.53 -10.97 12.11
N CYS A 219 -18.37 -11.51 12.48
CA CYS A 219 -17.69 -12.56 11.72
C CYS A 219 -17.25 -13.69 12.64
N THR A 220 -17.25 -14.92 12.14
CA THR A 220 -16.81 -16.10 12.89
C THR A 220 -15.52 -16.62 12.32
N THR A 221 -14.55 -16.94 13.18
CA THR A 221 -13.27 -17.48 12.76
C THR A 221 -13.43 -18.88 12.14
N ALA A 222 -12.64 -19.16 11.10
CA ALA A 222 -12.53 -20.48 10.49
C ALA A 222 -11.84 -21.49 11.42
N LEU A 223 -11.69 -22.73 10.96
CA LEU A 223 -11.06 -23.81 11.74
C LEU A 223 -9.59 -23.55 12.08
N ASP A 224 -8.93 -22.70 11.30
CA ASP A 224 -7.56 -22.25 11.52
C ASP A 224 -7.47 -20.94 12.32
N GLY A 225 -8.59 -20.45 12.86
CA GLY A 225 -8.64 -19.20 13.64
C GLY A 225 -8.54 -17.93 12.80
N THR A 226 -8.55 -18.02 11.47
CA THR A 226 -8.58 -16.85 10.58
C THR A 226 -9.98 -16.24 10.49
N TYR A 227 -10.06 -14.95 10.20
CA TYR A 227 -11.33 -14.28 9.85
C TYR A 227 -11.15 -13.39 8.63
N SER A 228 -12.26 -13.04 7.99
CA SER A 228 -12.32 -12.11 6.87
C SER A 228 -13.64 -11.36 6.90
N VAL A 229 -13.61 -10.05 6.71
CA VAL A 229 -14.79 -9.18 6.74
C VAL A 229 -14.59 -7.99 5.82
N TYR A 230 -15.64 -7.62 5.09
CA TYR A 230 -15.63 -6.38 4.31
C TYR A 230 -16.17 -5.23 5.14
N VAL A 231 -15.48 -4.09 5.09
CA VAL A 231 -15.92 -2.83 5.70
C VAL A 231 -15.97 -1.74 4.64
N THR A 232 -16.89 -0.78 4.78
CA THR A 232 -16.96 0.42 3.93
C THR A 232 -17.27 1.61 4.83
N PRO A 233 -16.25 2.22 5.47
CA PRO A 233 -16.43 3.40 6.30
C PRO A 233 -17.05 4.56 5.50
N SER A 234 -17.93 5.36 6.10
CA SER A 234 -18.45 6.59 5.47
C SER A 234 -17.72 7.86 5.95
N LYS A 235 -16.95 7.76 7.03
CA LYS A 235 -16.07 8.82 7.55
C LYS A 235 -14.80 8.23 8.17
N GLU A 236 -13.83 9.09 8.42
CA GLU A 236 -12.67 8.72 9.23
C GLU A 236 -13.09 8.43 10.67
N GLY A 237 -12.43 7.47 11.31
CA GLY A 237 -12.75 7.07 12.67
C GLY A 237 -12.19 5.71 13.04
N THR A 238 -12.53 5.25 14.23
CA THR A 238 -12.03 3.97 14.77
C THR A 238 -13.03 2.84 14.53
N ILE A 239 -12.55 1.69 14.06
CA ILE A 239 -13.28 0.43 14.00
C ILE A 239 -12.77 -0.45 15.14
N LYS A 240 -13.64 -0.77 16.10
CA LYS A 240 -13.31 -1.63 17.24
C LYS A 240 -13.65 -3.07 16.95
N PHE A 241 -12.73 -3.98 17.27
CA PHE A 241 -12.96 -5.41 17.27
C PHE A 241 -13.26 -5.84 18.69
N LEU A 242 -14.42 -6.47 18.87
CA LEU A 242 -14.97 -6.86 20.16
C LEU A 242 -15.11 -8.39 20.20
N PHE A 243 -14.77 -8.98 21.35
CA PHE A 243 -15.07 -10.36 21.67
C PHE A 243 -15.96 -10.37 22.91
N ASN A 244 -17.18 -10.91 22.79
CA ASN A 244 -18.21 -10.87 23.84
C ASN A 244 -18.44 -9.45 24.42
N GLY A 245 -18.37 -8.41 23.58
CA GLY A 245 -18.52 -7.02 23.99
C GLY A 245 -17.24 -6.34 24.50
N TYR A 246 -16.14 -7.07 24.68
CA TYR A 246 -14.87 -6.52 25.14
C TYR A 246 -13.95 -6.17 23.98
N GLU A 247 -13.38 -4.97 23.98
CA GLU A 247 -12.41 -4.53 22.98
C GLU A 247 -11.12 -5.37 23.03
N ILE A 248 -10.77 -5.97 21.89
CA ILE A 248 -9.60 -6.82 21.69
C ILE A 248 -8.63 -6.27 20.64
N GLY A 249 -9.05 -5.28 19.85
CA GLY A 249 -8.20 -4.56 18.90
C GLY A 249 -8.96 -3.44 18.20
N THR A 250 -8.22 -2.58 17.51
CA THR A 250 -8.77 -1.45 16.75
C THR A 250 -8.10 -1.32 15.40
N LEU A 251 -8.85 -0.79 14.43
CA LEU A 251 -8.37 -0.40 13.11
C LEU A 251 -8.82 1.03 12.84
N VAL A 252 -7.93 1.90 12.38
CA VAL A 252 -8.29 3.27 12.01
C VAL A 252 -8.77 3.27 10.56
N ALA A 253 -9.99 3.75 10.34
CA ALA A 253 -10.47 4.13 9.03
C ALA A 253 -9.87 5.50 8.66
N GLY A 254 -8.88 5.50 7.76
CA GLY A 254 -8.19 6.70 7.32
C GLY A 254 -8.86 7.40 6.14
N ALA A 255 -8.31 8.55 5.77
CA ALA A 255 -8.68 9.26 4.55
C ALA A 255 -8.46 8.34 3.33
N SER A 256 -9.46 8.23 2.46
CA SER A 256 -9.30 7.52 1.19
C SER A 256 -8.58 8.31 0.13
N TYR A 257 -8.43 9.61 0.35
CA TYR A 257 -7.83 10.54 -0.57
C TYR A 257 -6.77 11.38 0.15
N SER A 258 -5.61 11.55 -0.48
CA SER A 258 -4.64 12.58 -0.08
C SER A 258 -4.35 13.53 -1.24
N GLN A 259 -4.50 14.83 -0.99
CA GLN A 259 -3.98 15.85 -1.89
C GLN A 259 -2.47 15.96 -1.70
N ASP A 260 -1.72 15.56 -2.72
CA ASP A 260 -0.28 15.77 -2.79
C ASP A 260 0.01 17.25 -3.08
N VAL A 261 1.22 17.67 -2.68
CA VAL A 261 1.72 19.02 -2.92
C VAL A 261 1.70 19.33 -4.42
N ARG A 262 1.28 20.55 -4.76
CA ARG A 262 1.35 21.08 -6.12
C ARG A 262 2.79 21.10 -6.64
N ILE A 263 2.98 20.55 -7.83
CA ILE A 263 4.26 20.51 -8.54
C ILE A 263 4.38 21.72 -9.45
N GLY A 264 5.50 22.44 -9.36
CA GLY A 264 5.76 23.62 -10.20
C GLY A 264 4.90 24.84 -9.85
N GLY A 265 4.42 24.95 -8.61
CA GLY A 265 3.59 26.08 -8.16
C GLY A 265 4.25 27.46 -8.31
N SER A 266 5.58 27.51 -8.25
CA SER A 266 6.41 28.71 -8.44
C SER A 266 6.99 28.84 -9.86
N ALA A 267 6.74 27.87 -10.75
CA ALA A 267 7.31 27.88 -12.10
C ALA A 267 6.79 29.07 -12.90
N SER A 268 7.71 29.85 -13.47
CA SER A 268 7.38 31.06 -14.24
C SER A 268 7.24 30.79 -15.74
N ASN A 269 7.82 29.70 -16.23
CA ASN A 269 7.90 29.31 -17.63
C ASN A 269 7.96 27.78 -17.76
N ASN A 270 7.97 27.29 -19.01
CA ASN A 270 7.97 25.86 -19.31
C ASN A 270 9.28 25.16 -18.91
N GLN A 271 10.42 25.87 -18.86
CA GLN A 271 11.70 25.34 -18.38
C GLN A 271 11.61 25.01 -16.90
N ASP A 272 11.24 25.99 -16.07
CA ASP A 272 11.12 25.86 -14.61
C ASP A 272 10.11 24.76 -14.25
N LEU A 273 9.00 24.68 -14.99
CA LEU A 273 8.00 23.63 -14.80
C LEU A 273 8.56 22.25 -15.16
N SER A 274 9.26 22.13 -16.29
CA SER A 274 9.84 20.85 -16.71
C SER A 274 10.91 20.34 -15.72
N ILE A 275 11.68 21.25 -15.12
CA ILE A 275 12.63 20.93 -14.05
C ILE A 275 11.88 20.47 -12.79
N SER A 276 10.87 21.23 -12.34
CA SER A 276 10.07 20.89 -11.16
C SER A 276 9.40 19.52 -11.29
N VAL A 277 8.90 19.19 -12.49
CA VAL A 277 8.29 17.89 -12.79
C VAL A 277 9.35 16.78 -12.83
N ALA A 278 10.52 17.05 -13.40
CA ALA A 278 11.63 16.11 -13.39
C ALA A 278 12.10 15.79 -11.96
N GLU A 279 12.25 16.80 -11.10
CA GLU A 279 12.63 16.62 -9.69
C GLU A 279 11.57 15.86 -8.88
N ALA A 280 10.28 16.08 -9.18
CA ALA A 280 9.19 15.38 -8.51
C ALA A 280 9.10 13.89 -8.90
N GLY A 281 9.48 13.53 -10.13
CA GLY A 281 9.37 12.17 -10.64
C GLY A 281 10.66 11.36 -10.57
N TRP A 282 11.82 11.99 -10.78
CA TRP A 282 13.09 11.31 -11.04
C TRP A 282 14.19 11.79 -10.10
N SER A 283 14.65 10.90 -9.22
CA SER A 283 15.90 11.09 -8.46
C SER A 283 17.15 10.89 -9.33
N SER A 284 17.02 10.11 -10.41
CA SER A 284 18.02 9.93 -11.47
C SER A 284 17.32 9.47 -12.76
N ALA A 285 17.95 9.72 -13.90
CA ALA A 285 17.48 9.22 -15.20
C ALA A 285 18.66 9.06 -16.16
N SER A 286 18.88 7.86 -16.70
CA SER A 286 19.98 7.62 -17.65
C SER A 286 19.75 8.31 -19.02
N THR A 287 18.48 8.51 -19.37
CA THR A 287 18.03 9.18 -20.59
C THR A 287 17.15 10.36 -20.22
N VAL A 288 17.29 11.47 -20.93
CA VAL A 288 16.37 12.62 -20.87
C VAL A 288 15.82 12.92 -22.26
N ILE A 289 14.59 13.40 -22.33
CA ILE A 289 13.96 13.87 -23.57
C ILE A 289 13.98 15.40 -23.56
N VAL A 290 14.48 16.04 -24.61
CA VAL A 290 14.54 17.49 -24.75
C VAL A 290 13.61 17.93 -25.88
N THR A 291 12.72 18.87 -25.59
CA THR A 291 11.78 19.45 -26.57
C THR A 291 11.87 20.98 -26.56
N ARG A 292 11.36 21.61 -27.61
CA ARG A 292 11.17 23.07 -27.62
C ARG A 292 10.14 23.50 -26.58
N ASP A 293 10.23 24.74 -26.10
CA ASP A 293 9.42 25.28 -25.01
C ASP A 293 8.20 26.11 -25.44
N ASP A 294 8.04 26.39 -26.73
CA ASP A 294 7.04 27.33 -27.28
C ASP A 294 5.99 26.68 -28.20
N SER A 295 6.12 25.38 -28.50
CA SER A 295 5.12 24.62 -29.25
C SER A 295 5.19 23.14 -28.89
N LEU A 296 4.04 22.53 -28.64
CA LEU A 296 3.94 21.11 -28.28
C LEU A 296 3.83 20.18 -29.50
N ALA A 297 3.75 20.72 -30.72
CA ALA A 297 3.39 19.97 -31.93
C ALA A 297 4.23 18.69 -32.16
N ASP A 298 5.54 18.78 -31.97
CA ASP A 298 6.46 17.65 -32.13
C ASP A 298 6.48 16.73 -30.90
N ALA A 299 6.09 17.25 -29.73
CA ALA A 299 6.19 16.57 -28.45
C ALA A 299 4.92 15.77 -28.06
N LEU A 300 3.78 15.99 -28.74
CA LEU A 300 2.50 15.34 -28.41
C LEU A 300 2.58 13.80 -28.32
N ALA A 301 3.40 13.18 -29.16
CA ALA A 301 3.59 11.72 -29.18
C ALA A 301 4.71 11.23 -28.25
N SER A 302 5.34 12.11 -27.45
CA SER A 302 6.54 11.79 -26.67
C SER A 302 6.25 11.13 -25.32
N VAL A 303 5.02 11.17 -24.81
CA VAL A 303 4.70 10.59 -23.49
C VAL A 303 4.91 9.06 -23.45
N PRO A 304 4.45 8.26 -24.44
CA PRO A 304 4.80 6.84 -24.47
C PRO A 304 6.30 6.57 -24.60
N LEU A 305 7.04 7.45 -25.30
CA LEU A 305 8.49 7.38 -25.40
C LEU A 305 9.17 7.66 -24.04
N SER A 306 8.68 8.66 -23.30
CA SER A 306 9.11 8.99 -21.94
C SER A 306 8.94 7.80 -21.01
N LYS A 307 7.76 7.15 -21.01
CA LYS A 307 7.52 5.92 -20.23
C LYS A 307 8.44 4.77 -20.64
N LYS A 308 8.63 4.55 -21.95
CA LYS A 308 9.49 3.47 -22.46
C LYS A 308 10.93 3.57 -21.97
N TYR A 309 11.48 4.78 -21.90
CA TYR A 309 12.86 5.01 -21.47
C TYR A 309 12.99 5.44 -20.01
N ASP A 310 11.88 5.47 -19.25
CA ASP A 310 11.79 6.09 -17.93
C ASP A 310 12.49 7.45 -17.86
N ALA A 311 12.22 8.30 -18.86
CA ALA A 311 12.96 9.53 -19.12
C ALA A 311 12.08 10.77 -18.88
N PRO A 312 12.52 11.76 -18.09
CA PRO A 312 11.79 13.02 -17.97
C PRO A 312 11.82 13.81 -19.27
N ILE A 313 10.79 14.62 -19.49
CA ILE A 313 10.74 15.60 -20.57
C ILE A 313 11.19 16.95 -20.03
N LEU A 314 12.29 17.48 -20.56
CA LEU A 314 12.84 18.79 -20.26
C LEU A 314 12.61 19.73 -21.45
N MET A 315 12.16 20.95 -21.19
CA MET A 315 11.84 21.92 -22.25
C MET A 315 12.91 22.99 -22.32
N ASN A 316 13.38 23.28 -23.54
CA ASN A 316 14.45 24.22 -23.79
C ASN A 316 14.04 25.27 -24.85
N PRO A 317 14.52 26.53 -24.77
CA PRO A 317 14.39 27.47 -25.87
C PRO A 317 14.96 26.92 -27.19
N SER A 318 14.41 27.35 -28.33
CA SER A 318 14.80 26.76 -29.63
C SER A 318 16.23 27.07 -30.08
N SER A 319 16.81 28.20 -29.64
CA SER A 319 18.07 28.71 -30.17
C SER A 319 19.30 28.45 -29.30
N GLN A 320 19.14 28.44 -27.97
CA GLN A 320 20.24 28.34 -27.01
C GLN A 320 19.90 27.32 -25.91
N LEU A 321 20.91 26.56 -25.49
CA LEU A 321 20.79 25.65 -24.34
C LEU A 321 20.72 26.48 -23.05
N ASP A 322 19.59 26.37 -22.36
CA ASP A 322 19.38 27.03 -21.08
C ASP A 322 20.27 26.36 -20.02
N SER A 323 20.99 27.16 -19.24
CA SER A 323 21.92 26.66 -18.24
C SER A 323 21.20 25.84 -17.16
N ARG A 324 19.95 26.18 -16.80
CA ARG A 324 19.14 25.43 -15.85
C ARG A 324 18.82 24.03 -16.37
N ILE A 325 18.50 23.93 -17.66
CA ILE A 325 18.23 22.64 -18.31
C ILE A 325 19.51 21.80 -18.36
N SER A 326 20.64 22.37 -18.78
CA SER A 326 21.92 21.65 -18.79
C SER A 326 22.36 21.17 -17.39
N SER A 327 22.08 21.96 -16.36
CA SER A 327 22.34 21.61 -14.96
C SER A 327 21.44 20.46 -14.52
N GLN A 328 20.16 20.49 -14.90
CA GLN A 328 19.22 19.42 -14.56
C GLN A 328 19.55 18.09 -15.25
N ILE A 329 19.96 18.12 -16.52
CA ILE A 329 20.43 16.93 -17.24
C ILE A 329 21.61 16.29 -16.48
N SER A 330 22.55 17.12 -16.02
CA SER A 330 23.72 16.68 -15.25
C SER A 330 23.32 16.14 -13.88
N ALA A 331 22.41 16.82 -13.17
CA ALA A 331 21.93 16.44 -11.83
C ALA A 331 21.19 15.09 -11.84
N LEU A 332 20.46 14.79 -12.92
CA LEU A 332 19.81 13.49 -13.12
C LEU A 332 20.80 12.35 -13.41
N GLY A 333 22.08 12.66 -13.65
CA GLY A 333 23.09 11.68 -14.04
C GLY A 333 22.86 11.11 -15.44
N ALA A 334 22.22 11.88 -16.32
CA ALA A 334 21.90 11.42 -17.67
C ALA A 334 23.16 11.22 -18.50
N THR A 335 23.15 10.20 -19.37
CA THR A 335 24.22 9.94 -20.34
C THR A 335 23.72 10.04 -21.77
N LYS A 336 22.41 9.88 -21.96
CA LYS A 336 21.74 9.97 -23.26
C LYS A 336 20.73 11.11 -23.27
N VAL A 337 20.72 11.88 -24.36
CA VAL A 337 19.72 12.92 -24.62
C VAL A 337 19.00 12.59 -25.91
N ILE A 338 17.67 12.54 -25.86
CA ILE A 338 16.81 12.40 -27.03
C ILE A 338 16.16 13.76 -27.32
N ILE A 339 16.56 14.40 -28.41
CA ILE A 339 15.95 15.64 -28.88
C ILE A 339 14.73 15.30 -29.74
N ILE A 340 13.59 15.93 -29.45
CA ILE A 340 12.38 15.81 -30.26
C ILE A 340 12.16 17.10 -31.06
N GLY A 341 11.99 16.94 -32.37
CA GLY A 341 11.78 18.03 -33.32
C GLY A 341 13.03 18.36 -34.16
N GLY A 342 12.79 19.00 -35.30
CA GLY A 342 13.85 19.38 -36.24
C GLY A 342 14.73 20.53 -35.74
N TYR A 343 15.65 21.00 -36.58
CA TYR A 343 16.57 22.09 -36.21
C TYR A 343 15.89 23.44 -35.96
N SER A 344 14.67 23.66 -36.47
CA SER A 344 13.86 24.84 -36.13
C SER A 344 13.21 24.74 -34.75
N ALA A 345 13.00 23.52 -34.24
CA ALA A 345 12.48 23.27 -32.90
C ALA A 345 13.61 23.38 -31.87
N ILE A 346 14.71 22.66 -32.08
CA ILE A 346 15.91 22.70 -31.24
C ILE A 346 17.11 22.80 -32.17
N SER A 347 17.80 23.94 -32.13
CA SER A 347 18.91 24.25 -33.05
C SER A 347 20.02 23.20 -33.03
N GLN A 348 20.76 23.13 -34.13
CA GLN A 348 21.95 22.27 -34.21
C GLN A 348 23.00 22.68 -33.18
N ASN A 349 23.08 23.97 -32.82
CA ASN A 349 24.01 24.45 -31.80
C ASN A 349 23.75 23.82 -30.43
N ILE A 350 22.48 23.61 -30.06
CA ILE A 350 22.11 22.93 -28.80
C ILE A 350 22.56 21.47 -28.83
N GLU A 351 22.33 20.78 -29.94
CA GLU A 351 22.78 19.39 -30.13
C GLU A 351 24.30 19.26 -30.03
N THR A 352 25.05 20.13 -30.72
CA THR A 352 26.51 20.18 -30.63
C THR A 352 26.99 20.50 -29.21
N ALA A 353 26.31 21.40 -28.49
CA ALA A 353 26.66 21.74 -27.12
C ALA A 353 26.48 20.54 -26.17
N LEU A 354 25.39 19.78 -26.33
CA LEU A 354 25.14 18.56 -25.56
C LEU A 354 26.17 17.46 -25.90
N GLN A 355 26.50 17.26 -27.17
CA GLN A 355 27.54 16.31 -27.58
C GLN A 355 28.92 16.68 -27.02
N THR A 356 29.26 17.97 -27.07
CA THR A 356 30.53 18.49 -26.52
C THR A 356 30.61 18.30 -25.00
N ALA A 357 29.47 18.38 -24.31
CA ALA A 357 29.36 18.07 -22.88
C ALA A 357 29.46 16.56 -22.56
N GLY A 358 29.62 15.70 -23.56
CA GLY A 358 29.85 14.26 -23.39
C GLY A 358 28.60 13.39 -23.44
N TYR A 359 27.43 13.94 -23.79
CA TYR A 359 26.19 13.17 -23.91
C TYR A 359 26.11 12.43 -25.24
N THR A 360 25.55 11.22 -25.22
CA THR A 360 25.09 10.55 -26.45
C THR A 360 23.77 11.20 -26.89
N VAL A 361 23.80 11.96 -27.97
CA VAL A 361 22.60 12.68 -28.46
C VAL A 361 21.97 11.94 -29.63
N SER A 362 20.65 11.76 -29.57
CA SER A 362 19.82 11.26 -30.67
C SER A 362 18.73 12.27 -30.98
N ARG A 363 18.43 12.49 -32.26
CA ARG A 363 17.32 13.36 -32.67
C ARG A 363 16.23 12.55 -33.33
N ILE A 364 14.98 12.78 -32.91
CA ILE A 364 13.78 12.25 -33.54
C ILE A 364 13.00 13.45 -34.10
N SER A 365 12.90 13.53 -35.42
CA SER A 365 12.27 14.66 -36.10
C SER A 365 11.70 14.26 -37.45
N GLY A 366 10.70 14.98 -37.92
CA GLY A 366 10.25 14.93 -39.32
C GLY A 366 10.17 16.33 -39.92
N SER A 367 9.81 16.41 -41.21
CA SER A 367 9.54 17.67 -41.92
C SER A 367 8.33 18.43 -41.34
N ASN A 368 7.45 17.71 -40.64
CA ASN A 368 6.26 18.22 -40.00
C ASN A 368 5.88 17.31 -38.81
N ARG A 369 4.89 17.74 -38.02
CA ARG A 369 4.42 17.01 -36.82
C ARG A 369 3.94 15.59 -37.11
N TYR A 370 3.37 15.32 -38.28
CA TYR A 370 2.89 13.99 -38.66
C TYR A 370 4.07 13.03 -38.82
N GLU A 371 5.10 13.46 -39.55
CA GLU A 371 6.32 12.68 -39.73
C GLU A 371 7.10 12.54 -38.41
N THR A 372 7.19 13.59 -37.58
CA THR A 372 7.76 13.47 -36.23
C THR A 372 7.03 12.40 -35.40
N SER A 373 5.69 12.37 -35.43
CA SER A 373 4.90 11.36 -34.70
C SER A 373 5.16 9.93 -35.19
N VAL A 374 5.32 9.74 -36.51
CA VAL A 374 5.68 8.45 -37.12
C VAL A 374 7.08 7.99 -36.71
N ASN A 375 8.03 8.93 -36.66
CA ASN A 375 9.39 8.64 -36.23
C ASN A 375 9.44 8.29 -34.74
N ILE A 376 8.67 8.97 -33.89
CA ILE A 376 8.51 8.58 -32.48
C ILE A 376 7.86 7.20 -32.35
N ALA A 377 6.82 6.91 -33.12
CA ALA A 377 6.16 5.60 -33.13
C ALA A 377 7.12 4.46 -33.47
N SER A 378 8.05 4.69 -34.40
CA SER A 378 9.08 3.72 -34.75
C SER A 378 10.05 3.42 -33.60
N TRP A 379 10.32 4.41 -32.74
CA TRP A 379 11.12 4.22 -31.53
C TRP A 379 10.35 3.51 -30.41
N ILE A 380 9.02 3.63 -30.38
CA ILE A 380 8.16 2.92 -29.42
C ILE A 380 8.04 1.45 -29.82
N GLY A 381 7.75 1.18 -31.10
CA GLY A 381 7.58 -0.17 -31.66
C GLY A 381 6.13 -0.53 -31.98
N SER A 382 5.91 -1.78 -32.37
CA SER A 382 4.59 -2.32 -32.71
C SER A 382 3.69 -2.47 -31.48
N ALA A 383 2.41 -2.12 -31.63
CA ALA A 383 1.38 -2.32 -30.64
C ALA A 383 0.08 -2.77 -31.29
N ASN A 384 -0.74 -3.54 -30.57
CA ASN A 384 -2.03 -4.02 -31.06
C ASN A 384 -3.05 -2.88 -31.26
N THR A 385 -2.86 -1.79 -30.52
CA THR A 385 -3.70 -0.59 -30.58
C THR A 385 -2.84 0.61 -30.93
N ILE A 386 -3.32 1.46 -31.84
CA ILE A 386 -2.74 2.78 -32.12
C ILE A 386 -3.76 3.85 -31.76
N TYR A 387 -3.28 4.90 -31.10
CA TYR A 387 -4.06 6.11 -30.85
C TYR A 387 -3.82 7.09 -31.99
N LEU A 388 -4.89 7.60 -32.60
CA LEU A 388 -4.82 8.55 -33.72
C LEU A 388 -5.51 9.85 -33.32
N ALA A 389 -4.73 10.92 -33.20
CA ALA A 389 -5.24 12.25 -32.81
C ALA A 389 -5.18 13.25 -33.97
N TYR A 390 -5.99 14.30 -33.89
CA TYR A 390 -5.88 15.42 -34.82
C TYR A 390 -4.55 16.17 -34.60
N GLY A 391 -3.83 16.45 -35.68
CA GLY A 391 -2.52 17.08 -35.62
C GLY A 391 -2.51 18.46 -34.97
N GLN A 392 -3.64 19.17 -34.93
CA GLN A 392 -3.81 20.46 -34.24
C GLN A 392 -4.76 20.37 -33.03
N GLY A 393 -4.99 19.16 -32.53
CA GLY A 393 -5.83 18.87 -31.37
C GLY A 393 -4.97 18.48 -30.17
N GLU A 394 -4.08 19.38 -29.73
CA GLU A 394 -3.17 19.12 -28.61
C GLU A 394 -3.88 18.57 -27.35
N PRO A 395 -5.04 19.13 -26.91
CA PRO A 395 -5.72 18.65 -25.70
C PRO A 395 -6.19 17.18 -25.79
N ASP A 396 -6.74 16.77 -26.94
CA ASP A 396 -7.29 15.42 -27.12
C ASP A 396 -6.17 14.36 -27.11
N ALA A 397 -5.03 14.67 -27.75
CA ALA A 397 -3.86 13.80 -27.74
C ALA A 397 -3.28 13.63 -26.33
N LEU A 398 -3.18 14.73 -25.58
CA LEU A 398 -2.61 14.74 -24.23
C LEU A 398 -3.51 13.98 -23.24
N ALA A 399 -4.83 14.14 -23.30
CA ALA A 399 -5.78 13.43 -22.43
C ALA A 399 -5.68 11.89 -22.54
N ALA A 400 -5.33 11.37 -23.72
CA ALA A 400 -5.14 9.93 -23.93
C ALA A 400 -3.70 9.44 -23.70
N SER A 401 -2.75 10.36 -23.53
CA SER A 401 -1.33 10.04 -23.65
C SER A 401 -0.79 9.13 -22.55
N THR A 402 -1.31 9.24 -21.32
CA THR A 402 -1.00 8.35 -20.21
C THR A 402 -1.49 6.93 -20.45
N PHE A 403 -2.69 6.77 -21.03
CA PHE A 403 -3.25 5.47 -21.38
C PHE A 403 -2.47 4.81 -22.52
N ALA A 404 -2.04 5.59 -23.51
CA ALA A 404 -1.17 5.11 -24.56
C ALA A 404 0.17 4.65 -23.99
N ALA A 405 0.78 5.45 -23.10
CA ALA A 405 2.05 5.13 -22.46
C ALA A 405 1.98 3.88 -21.57
N ALA A 406 0.94 3.74 -20.75
CA ALA A 406 0.73 2.57 -19.90
C ALA A 406 0.64 1.26 -20.69
N LYS A 407 0.15 1.32 -21.94
CA LYS A 407 0.03 0.16 -22.84
C LYS A 407 1.19 0.05 -23.85
N GLY A 408 2.18 0.94 -23.80
CA GLY A 408 3.25 1.00 -24.79
C GLY A 408 2.76 1.28 -26.22
N CYS A 409 1.60 1.91 -26.37
CA CYS A 409 0.98 2.20 -27.65
C CYS A 409 1.49 3.52 -28.23
N PRO A 410 1.84 3.57 -29.52
CA PRO A 410 2.14 4.82 -30.21
C PRO A 410 0.92 5.73 -30.34
N ILE A 411 1.19 7.04 -30.38
CA ILE A 411 0.25 8.07 -30.81
C ILE A 411 0.69 8.57 -32.18
N LEU A 412 -0.18 8.44 -33.18
CA LEU A 412 0.00 9.00 -34.51
C LEU A 412 -0.91 10.20 -34.70
N LEU A 413 -0.56 11.06 -35.65
CA LEU A 413 -1.34 12.26 -35.97
C LEU A 413 -1.99 12.17 -37.36
N THR A 414 -3.19 12.74 -37.50
CA THR A 414 -3.94 12.87 -38.76
C THR A 414 -4.39 14.31 -39.01
N ASP A 415 -4.69 14.63 -40.28
CA ASP A 415 -5.48 15.82 -40.63
C ASP A 415 -6.98 15.53 -40.44
N LYS A 416 -7.80 16.59 -40.47
CA LYS A 416 -9.24 16.51 -40.27
C LYS A 416 -9.91 15.52 -41.21
N ASP A 417 -9.73 15.70 -42.52
CA ASP A 417 -10.51 14.95 -43.53
C ASP A 417 -9.65 13.97 -44.34
N LYS A 418 -8.36 13.83 -44.00
CA LYS A 418 -7.41 12.94 -44.69
C LYS A 418 -6.37 12.37 -43.74
N ILE A 419 -5.95 11.14 -43.98
CA ILE A 419 -4.81 10.52 -43.31
C ILE A 419 -3.55 10.91 -44.10
N PRO A 420 -2.57 11.60 -43.51
CA PRO A 420 -1.31 11.90 -44.19
C PRO A 420 -0.63 10.61 -44.67
N ALA A 421 0.01 10.66 -45.85
CA ALA A 421 0.62 9.47 -46.45
C ALA A 421 1.65 8.79 -45.52
N VAL A 422 2.43 9.58 -44.78
CA VAL A 422 3.38 9.07 -43.76
C VAL A 422 2.68 8.32 -42.63
N THR A 423 1.55 8.85 -42.14
CA THR A 423 0.74 8.20 -41.11
C THR A 423 0.12 6.90 -41.64
N GLN A 424 -0.40 6.92 -42.87
CA GLN A 424 -0.98 5.73 -43.50
C GLN A 424 0.06 4.62 -43.70
N ALA A 425 1.26 4.98 -44.16
CA ALA A 425 2.37 4.03 -44.32
C ALA A 425 2.78 3.42 -42.97
N GLN A 426 2.82 4.24 -41.91
CA GLN A 426 3.14 3.76 -40.57
C GLN A 426 2.06 2.83 -40.00
N LEU A 427 0.77 3.14 -40.22
CA LEU A 427 -0.33 2.25 -39.82
C LEU A 427 -0.21 0.88 -40.51
N LEU A 428 0.11 0.84 -41.80
CA LEU A 428 0.33 -0.41 -42.53
C LEU A 428 1.57 -1.17 -42.03
N SER A 429 2.64 -0.46 -41.71
CA SER A 429 3.89 -1.04 -41.19
C SER A 429 3.70 -1.66 -39.80
N LEU A 430 3.00 -0.95 -38.90
CA LEU A 430 2.74 -1.42 -37.54
C LEU A 430 1.62 -2.47 -37.49
N ASN A 431 0.72 -2.48 -38.47
CA ASN A 431 -0.39 -3.40 -38.64
C ASN A 431 -1.19 -3.65 -37.34
N PRO A 432 -1.72 -2.59 -36.68
CA PRO A 432 -2.50 -2.76 -35.45
C PRO A 432 -3.82 -3.47 -35.74
N SER A 433 -4.39 -4.18 -34.76
CA SER A 433 -5.76 -4.69 -34.89
C SER A 433 -6.80 -3.60 -34.66
N LYS A 434 -6.45 -2.57 -33.87
CA LYS A 434 -7.37 -1.53 -33.43
C LYS A 434 -6.76 -0.13 -33.57
N VAL A 435 -7.56 0.81 -34.04
CA VAL A 435 -7.23 2.25 -34.05
C VAL A 435 -8.26 3.00 -33.21
N ILE A 436 -7.79 3.78 -32.24
CA ILE A 436 -8.64 4.64 -31.41
C ILE A 436 -8.48 6.09 -31.89
N LEU A 437 -9.56 6.66 -32.41
CA LEU A 437 -9.63 8.07 -32.79
C LEU A 437 -9.83 8.92 -31.54
N LEU A 438 -8.99 9.94 -31.37
CA LEU A 438 -9.03 10.90 -30.27
C LEU A 438 -9.56 12.23 -30.79
N GLY A 439 -10.82 12.50 -30.50
CA GLY A 439 -11.54 13.71 -30.95
C GLY A 439 -12.83 13.40 -31.71
N GLY A 440 -13.76 14.35 -31.65
CA GLY A 440 -15.04 14.28 -32.36
C GLY A 440 -14.90 14.47 -33.88
N GLU A 441 -16.01 14.33 -34.61
CA GLU A 441 -16.04 14.51 -36.08
C GLU A 441 -15.67 15.93 -36.53
N SER A 442 -15.80 16.92 -35.65
CA SER A 442 -15.39 18.30 -35.90
C SER A 442 -13.88 18.44 -36.13
N VAL A 443 -13.05 17.53 -35.61
CA VAL A 443 -11.58 17.55 -35.73
C VAL A 443 -11.00 16.33 -36.45
N ILE A 444 -11.69 15.18 -36.43
CA ILE A 444 -11.35 14.00 -37.25
C ILE A 444 -12.62 13.56 -37.98
N GLY A 445 -12.78 13.99 -39.22
CA GLY A 445 -13.97 13.76 -40.04
C GLY A 445 -14.27 12.28 -40.30
N SER A 446 -15.52 12.00 -40.67
CA SER A 446 -16.01 10.65 -40.95
C SER A 446 -15.31 9.98 -42.14
N SER A 447 -14.68 10.75 -43.03
CA SER A 447 -13.85 10.23 -44.13
C SER A 447 -12.62 9.47 -43.62
N VAL A 448 -11.95 9.98 -42.58
CA VAL A 448 -10.79 9.33 -41.95
C VAL A 448 -11.21 8.01 -41.29
N GLU A 449 -12.29 8.04 -40.52
CA GLU A 449 -12.85 6.84 -39.87
C GLU A 449 -13.27 5.78 -40.89
N SER A 450 -13.99 6.19 -41.95
CA SER A 450 -14.41 5.30 -43.03
C SER A 450 -13.22 4.68 -43.79
N ALA A 451 -12.12 5.41 -43.93
CA ALA A 451 -10.90 4.88 -44.54
C ALA A 451 -10.23 3.81 -43.67
N LEU A 452 -10.18 4.02 -42.35
CA LEU A 452 -9.59 3.09 -41.39
C LEU A 452 -10.41 1.83 -41.17
N ASN A 453 -11.74 1.93 -41.13
CA ASN A 453 -12.67 0.81 -40.95
C ASN A 453 -12.57 -0.27 -42.03
N LYS A 454 -11.91 0.01 -43.15
CA LYS A 454 -11.64 -0.99 -44.20
C LYS A 454 -10.64 -2.06 -43.75
N ASN A 455 -9.73 -1.72 -42.84
CA ASN A 455 -8.59 -2.57 -42.46
C ASN A 455 -8.47 -2.79 -40.95
N TYR A 456 -9.10 -1.98 -40.12
CA TYR A 456 -8.90 -1.97 -38.66
C TYR A 456 -10.23 -1.91 -37.91
N VAL A 457 -10.25 -2.40 -36.68
CA VAL A 457 -11.32 -2.07 -35.73
C VAL A 457 -11.13 -0.63 -35.29
N VAL A 458 -12.10 0.25 -35.58
CA VAL A 458 -12.02 1.66 -35.19
C VAL A 458 -12.97 1.95 -34.03
N GLU A 459 -12.46 2.63 -33.01
CA GLU A 459 -13.24 3.21 -31.92
C GLU A 459 -12.98 4.71 -31.88
N ARG A 460 -14.02 5.52 -31.64
CA ARG A 460 -13.88 6.96 -31.49
C ARG A 460 -14.15 7.39 -30.05
N LEU A 461 -13.21 8.11 -29.48
CA LEU A 461 -13.32 8.78 -28.18
C LEU A 461 -13.27 10.29 -28.42
N GLY A 462 -14.43 10.93 -28.45
CA GLY A 462 -14.54 12.34 -28.80
C GLY A 462 -15.84 12.97 -28.32
N GLY A 463 -15.77 14.26 -27.97
CA GLY A 463 -16.91 15.06 -27.54
C GLY A 463 -17.05 16.37 -28.31
N THR A 464 -17.96 17.22 -27.84
CA THR A 464 -18.23 18.55 -28.41
C THR A 464 -17.12 19.57 -28.14
N ASP A 465 -16.34 19.35 -27.10
CA ASP A 465 -15.18 20.14 -26.70
C ASP A 465 -14.11 19.23 -26.08
N ARG A 466 -12.97 19.83 -25.69
CA ARG A 466 -11.83 19.09 -25.12
C ARG A 466 -12.16 18.35 -23.82
N TYR A 467 -13.04 18.88 -22.98
CA TYR A 467 -13.41 18.27 -21.70
C TYR A 467 -14.44 17.15 -21.89
N ALA A 468 -15.29 17.27 -22.91
CA ALA A 468 -16.18 16.19 -23.34
C ALA A 468 -15.39 15.04 -24.00
N THR A 469 -14.36 15.35 -24.81
CA THR A 469 -13.43 14.34 -25.34
C THR A 469 -12.68 13.65 -24.21
N GLU A 470 -12.11 14.42 -23.27
CA GLU A 470 -11.41 13.87 -22.11
C GLU A 470 -12.32 12.97 -21.26
N TRP A 471 -13.56 13.39 -20.99
CA TRP A 471 -14.52 12.54 -20.30
C TRP A 471 -14.82 11.24 -21.06
N ALA A 472 -14.93 11.27 -22.39
CA ALA A 472 -15.11 10.08 -23.20
C ALA A 472 -13.90 9.13 -23.09
N ILE A 473 -12.69 9.68 -23.07
CA ILE A 473 -11.44 8.94 -22.85
C ILE A 473 -11.42 8.30 -21.46
N LEU A 474 -11.62 9.10 -20.41
CA LEU A 474 -11.63 8.64 -19.02
C LEU A 474 -12.67 7.53 -18.83
N ARG A 475 -13.90 7.72 -19.31
CA ARG A 475 -14.97 6.72 -19.19
C ARG A 475 -14.66 5.41 -19.89
N SER A 476 -13.94 5.42 -21.01
CA SER A 476 -13.61 4.21 -21.78
C SER A 476 -12.33 3.51 -21.26
N LEU A 477 -11.35 4.27 -20.78
CA LEU A 477 -10.00 3.76 -20.54
C LEU A 477 -9.59 3.70 -19.05
N PHE A 478 -10.26 4.43 -18.16
CA PHE A 478 -9.98 4.40 -16.72
C PHE A 478 -10.36 3.05 -16.12
N THR A 479 -9.46 2.47 -15.33
CA THR A 479 -9.64 1.15 -14.72
C THR A 479 -9.20 1.16 -13.27
N ASP A 480 -7.91 0.94 -13.03
CA ASP A 480 -7.37 0.66 -11.69
C ASP A 480 -6.40 1.75 -11.19
N GLN A 481 -6.30 2.88 -11.90
CA GLN A 481 -5.36 3.93 -11.54
C GLN A 481 -5.82 4.65 -10.27
N SER A 482 -4.97 4.61 -9.25
CA SER A 482 -5.26 5.24 -7.95
C SER A 482 -4.68 6.64 -7.79
N GLN A 483 -4.02 7.17 -8.82
CA GLN A 483 -3.41 8.50 -8.78
C GLN A 483 -3.78 9.33 -10.01
N ILE A 484 -4.08 10.61 -9.77
CA ILE A 484 -4.39 11.61 -10.80
C ILE A 484 -3.43 12.79 -10.71
N TYR A 485 -3.01 13.30 -11.86
CA TYR A 485 -2.34 14.58 -11.98
C TYR A 485 -3.25 15.57 -12.70
N PHE A 486 -3.72 16.61 -11.99
CA PHE A 486 -4.47 17.68 -12.60
C PHE A 486 -3.52 18.67 -13.28
N CYS A 487 -3.86 19.09 -14.49
CA CYS A 487 -3.03 19.99 -15.28
C CYS A 487 -3.88 20.98 -16.08
N SER A 488 -3.28 22.07 -16.54
CA SER A 488 -3.99 23.03 -17.39
C SER A 488 -4.29 22.46 -18.77
N ALA A 489 -5.48 22.75 -19.29
CA ALA A 489 -5.85 22.45 -20.67
C ALA A 489 -5.32 23.48 -21.69
N LEU A 490 -4.54 24.51 -21.28
CA LEU A 490 -4.02 25.59 -22.13
C LEU A 490 -2.80 25.16 -22.98
N ALA A 491 -2.96 24.08 -23.75
CA ALA A 491 -1.87 23.37 -24.43
C ALA A 491 -1.51 23.89 -25.83
N SER A 492 -2.31 24.81 -26.40
CA SER A 492 -2.09 25.37 -27.74
C SER A 492 -1.94 26.89 -27.69
N SER A 493 -1.26 27.48 -28.68
CA SER A 493 -1.13 28.94 -28.80
C SER A 493 -2.49 29.65 -28.95
N LYS A 494 -3.51 28.91 -29.38
CA LYS A 494 -4.90 29.39 -29.50
C LYS A 494 -5.62 29.47 -28.15
N ASP A 495 -5.09 28.79 -27.13
CA ASP A 495 -5.71 28.70 -25.81
C ASP A 495 -5.25 29.83 -24.89
N VAL A 496 -4.10 30.42 -25.16
CA VAL A 496 -3.49 31.48 -24.35
C VAL A 496 -3.70 32.85 -24.99
N THR A 497 -3.99 33.86 -24.16
CA THR A 497 -4.16 35.24 -24.63
C THR A 497 -2.83 35.95 -24.90
N SER A 498 -1.76 35.54 -24.22
CA SER A 498 -0.39 36.02 -24.45
C SER A 498 0.63 34.97 -24.00
N GLY A 499 1.85 35.03 -24.55
CA GLY A 499 2.94 34.14 -24.20
C GLY A 499 2.92 32.78 -24.91
N LYS A 500 3.66 31.83 -24.34
CA LYS A 500 3.78 30.45 -24.85
C LYS A 500 2.61 29.59 -24.34
N PRO A 501 2.19 28.55 -25.08
CA PRO A 501 1.28 27.55 -24.54
C PRO A 501 1.84 26.93 -23.25
N LYS A 502 0.96 26.57 -22.33
CA LYS A 502 1.33 25.91 -21.08
C LYS A 502 1.67 24.45 -21.35
N ALA A 503 2.83 24.01 -20.89
CA ALA A 503 3.26 22.62 -21.07
C ALA A 503 2.76 21.66 -19.98
N ASP A 504 1.95 22.17 -19.04
CA ASP A 504 1.46 21.46 -17.86
C ASP A 504 0.96 20.06 -18.20
N ALA A 505 0.10 19.91 -19.21
CA ALA A 505 -0.47 18.62 -19.59
C ALA A 505 0.58 17.65 -20.17
N LEU A 506 1.52 18.10 -21.00
CA LEU A 506 2.58 17.25 -21.52
C LEU A 506 3.51 16.75 -20.42
N LEU A 507 3.93 17.66 -19.54
CA LEU A 507 4.86 17.36 -18.44
C LEU A 507 4.19 16.51 -17.38
N ALA A 508 2.96 16.85 -16.99
CA ALA A 508 2.14 16.03 -16.10
C ALA A 508 1.90 14.64 -16.68
N ALA A 509 1.68 14.51 -17.99
CA ALA A 509 1.48 13.22 -18.62
C ALA A 509 2.74 12.34 -18.57
N ALA A 510 3.94 12.91 -18.74
CA ALA A 510 5.18 12.17 -18.58
C ALA A 510 5.35 11.64 -17.15
N LEU A 511 5.09 12.48 -16.15
CA LEU A 511 5.13 12.09 -14.74
C LEU A 511 4.04 11.06 -14.39
N ALA A 512 2.82 11.28 -14.88
CA ALA A 512 1.71 10.38 -14.66
C ALA A 512 1.98 9.01 -15.30
N ALA A 513 2.49 8.99 -16.53
CA ALA A 513 2.87 7.76 -17.20
C ALA A 513 3.94 7.01 -16.41
N LYS A 514 4.98 7.68 -15.90
CA LYS A 514 5.98 7.06 -15.02
C LYS A 514 5.33 6.32 -13.84
N ASN A 515 4.39 6.97 -13.18
CA ASN A 515 3.74 6.48 -11.96
C ASN A 515 2.51 5.60 -12.20
N ASP A 516 2.27 5.16 -13.44
CA ASP A 516 1.08 4.40 -13.84
C ASP A 516 -0.24 5.10 -13.44
N ALA A 517 -0.20 6.43 -13.44
CA ALA A 517 -1.27 7.36 -13.13
C ALA A 517 -1.88 7.94 -14.42
N ILE A 518 -2.95 8.71 -14.26
CA ILE A 518 -3.59 9.45 -15.36
C ILE A 518 -3.46 10.95 -15.14
N ILE A 519 -3.68 11.72 -16.20
CA ILE A 519 -3.91 13.15 -16.08
C ILE A 519 -5.40 13.47 -16.14
N VAL A 520 -5.78 14.61 -15.56
CA VAL A 520 -7.07 15.26 -15.80
C VAL A 520 -6.82 16.74 -16.09
N ALA A 521 -7.07 17.15 -17.33
CA ALA A 521 -6.91 18.52 -17.79
C ALA A 521 -8.13 19.37 -17.43
N VAL A 522 -7.91 20.50 -16.77
CA VAL A 522 -9.01 21.38 -16.34
C VAL A 522 -8.79 22.82 -16.84
N PRO A 523 -9.89 23.60 -16.99
CA PRO A 523 -9.80 25.04 -17.12
C PRO A 523 -9.18 25.67 -15.86
N GLN A 524 -8.78 26.93 -15.95
CA GLN A 524 -8.08 27.61 -14.86
C GLN A 524 -8.91 27.76 -13.56
N ASN A 525 -10.21 28.05 -13.69
CA ASN A 525 -11.00 28.59 -12.58
C ASN A 525 -12.28 27.81 -12.25
N TYR A 526 -12.56 26.72 -12.94
CA TYR A 526 -13.74 25.89 -12.67
C TYR A 526 -13.51 24.45 -13.08
N LEU A 527 -14.24 23.52 -12.44
CA LEU A 527 -14.28 22.11 -12.81
C LEU A 527 -15.47 21.86 -13.76
N PRO A 528 -15.25 21.42 -15.00
CA PRO A 528 -16.33 21.04 -15.91
C PRO A 528 -17.22 19.94 -15.34
N SER A 529 -18.54 20.03 -15.55
CA SER A 529 -19.50 19.09 -14.95
C SER A 529 -19.27 17.62 -15.34
N SER A 530 -18.76 17.35 -16.55
CA SER A 530 -18.40 16.00 -16.99
C SER A 530 -17.25 15.41 -16.17
N LEU A 531 -16.24 16.23 -15.86
CA LEU A 531 -15.10 15.85 -15.05
C LEU A 531 -15.48 15.76 -13.57
N GLN A 532 -16.34 16.66 -13.07
CA GLN A 532 -16.90 16.56 -11.72
C GLN A 532 -17.66 15.24 -11.52
N TYR A 533 -18.47 14.85 -12.50
CA TYR A 533 -19.19 13.57 -12.47
C TYR A 533 -18.22 12.38 -12.43
N PHE A 534 -17.18 12.39 -13.28
CA PHE A 534 -16.14 11.37 -13.28
C PHE A 534 -15.46 11.25 -11.92
N LEU A 535 -15.01 12.36 -11.34
CA LEU A 535 -14.32 12.37 -10.04
C LEU A 535 -15.24 11.88 -8.92
N THR A 536 -16.49 12.36 -8.88
CA THR A 536 -17.47 11.95 -7.85
C THR A 536 -17.70 10.44 -7.86
N TYR A 537 -17.81 9.82 -9.05
CA TYR A 537 -18.06 8.39 -9.17
C TYR A 537 -16.81 7.54 -8.89
N ASN A 538 -15.62 8.07 -9.16
CA ASN A 538 -14.36 7.34 -9.05
C ASN A 538 -13.53 7.68 -7.81
N ARG A 539 -13.97 8.60 -6.95
CA ARG A 539 -13.21 9.04 -5.76
C ARG A 539 -12.82 7.92 -4.80
N GLY A 540 -13.59 6.82 -4.72
CA GLY A 540 -13.23 5.64 -3.92
C GLY A 540 -12.06 4.83 -4.48
N TYR A 541 -11.72 5.03 -5.76
CA TYR A 541 -10.60 4.39 -6.45
C TYR A 541 -9.39 5.32 -6.54
N ILE A 542 -9.62 6.63 -6.58
CA ILE A 542 -8.57 7.66 -6.67
C ILE A 542 -8.06 7.96 -5.26
N ALA A 543 -6.92 7.37 -4.90
CA ALA A 543 -6.32 7.52 -3.59
C ALA A 543 -5.53 8.82 -3.42
N ARG A 544 -4.99 9.36 -4.51
CA ARG A 544 -4.10 10.51 -4.48
C ARG A 544 -4.31 11.40 -5.68
N ALA A 545 -4.14 12.71 -5.52
CA ALA A 545 -3.94 13.58 -6.67
C ALA A 545 -2.96 14.71 -6.37
N SER A 546 -2.35 15.24 -7.42
CA SER A 546 -1.50 16.44 -7.37
C SER A 546 -1.91 17.41 -8.48
N ILE A 547 -1.74 18.70 -8.25
CA ILE A 547 -1.80 19.70 -9.32
C ILE A 547 -0.41 19.89 -9.92
N VAL A 548 -0.30 19.93 -11.24
CA VAL A 548 0.91 20.27 -11.98
C VAL A 548 0.72 21.62 -12.68
N GLY A 549 1.61 22.56 -12.38
CA GLY A 549 1.56 23.93 -12.89
C GLY A 549 1.29 24.97 -11.81
N ASN A 550 1.40 26.24 -12.17
CA ASN A 550 1.25 27.36 -11.24
C ASN A 550 -0.22 27.82 -11.09
N SER A 551 -0.46 28.83 -10.25
CA SER A 551 -1.81 29.34 -9.98
C SER A 551 -2.46 30.10 -11.17
N SER A 552 -1.66 30.52 -12.16
CA SER A 552 -2.19 31.07 -13.43
C SER A 552 -2.72 30.00 -14.36
N SER A 553 -2.33 28.74 -14.14
CA SER A 553 -2.75 27.58 -14.91
C SER A 553 -3.98 26.91 -14.31
N ILE A 554 -3.95 26.66 -13.00
CA ILE A 554 -5.06 26.15 -12.18
C ILE A 554 -5.06 26.97 -10.90
N SER A 555 -6.13 27.75 -10.68
CA SER A 555 -6.26 28.60 -9.50
C SER A 555 -6.24 27.79 -8.20
N THR A 556 -5.80 28.41 -7.11
CA THR A 556 -5.84 27.81 -5.77
C THR A 556 -7.27 27.55 -5.30
N SER A 557 -8.23 28.38 -5.74
CA SER A 557 -9.66 28.15 -5.48
C SER A 557 -10.18 26.89 -6.15
N LEU A 558 -9.79 26.63 -7.41
CA LEU A 558 -10.15 25.39 -8.10
C LEU A 558 -9.45 24.17 -7.50
N GLU A 559 -8.17 24.28 -7.14
CA GLU A 559 -7.46 23.23 -6.41
C GLU A 559 -8.19 22.87 -5.11
N LYS A 560 -8.62 23.88 -4.34
CA LYS A 560 -9.40 23.64 -3.12
C LYS A 560 -10.75 23.00 -3.42
N GLN A 561 -11.45 23.44 -4.47
CA GLN A 561 -12.70 22.82 -4.91
C GLN A 561 -12.54 21.33 -5.25
N ILE A 562 -11.45 20.96 -5.93
CA ILE A 562 -11.13 19.58 -6.28
C ILE A 562 -10.80 18.78 -5.02
N GLU A 563 -9.96 19.31 -4.13
CA GLU A 563 -9.64 18.66 -2.86
C GLU A 563 -10.91 18.39 -2.02
N ASP A 564 -11.78 19.38 -1.89
CA ASP A 564 -13.03 19.24 -1.16
C ASP A 564 -13.94 18.17 -1.82
N LEU A 565 -14.04 18.16 -3.15
CA LEU A 565 -14.81 17.14 -3.89
C LEU A 565 -14.30 15.71 -3.63
N MET A 566 -12.98 15.53 -3.59
CA MET A 566 -12.34 14.23 -3.44
C MET A 566 -12.32 13.75 -1.98
N THR A 567 -12.33 14.67 -1.02
CA THR A 567 -12.36 14.36 0.42
C THR A 567 -13.78 14.16 0.95
N LEU A 568 -14.80 14.74 0.31
CA LEU A 568 -16.22 14.61 0.67
C LEU A 568 -16.63 13.17 0.81
#